data_AF-A0A350XHN6-F1
#
_entry.id   AF-A0A350XHN6-F1
#
_cell.length_a   1.000
_cell.length_b   1.000
_cell.length_c   1.000
_cell.angle_alpha   90.00
_cell.angle_beta   90.00
_cell.angle_gamma   90.00
#
_symmetry.space_group_name_H-M   'P 1'
#
loop_
_entity.id
_entity.type
_entity.pdbx_description
1 polymer ?
#
loop_
_entity_poly.entity_id
_entity_poly.type
_entity_poly.pdbx_seq_one_letter_code
_entity_poly.pdbx_strand_id
1 'polypeptide(L)'
;MEYCLSVGLSFETAATALKRLYEQEPEFANAASERRFMLWWDSQERSLSLVEFDLERAIASLKSGQPVIPLWLDRIYKQLNSKVKGVE
;
A
#
# COMPACT_ATOMS: atom_id res chain seq x y z
N MET A 1 8.78 -0.28 -2.68
CA MET A 1 8.65 -0.89 -4.03
C MET A 1 8.40 -2.37 -3.96
N GLU A 2 9.28 -3.14 -3.29
CA GLU A 2 9.19 -4.60 -3.22
C GLU A 2 7.80 -5.12 -2.82
N TYR A 3 7.20 -4.57 -1.75
CA TYR A 3 5.85 -4.96 -1.34
C TYR A 3 4.80 -4.81 -2.46
N CYS A 4 4.73 -3.65 -3.11
CA CYS A 4 3.78 -3.37 -4.18
C CYS A 4 3.92 -4.36 -5.35
N LEU A 5 5.17 -4.70 -5.72
CA LEU A 5 5.44 -5.69 -6.76
C LEU A 5 5.03 -7.11 -6.31
N SER A 6 5.28 -7.45 -5.04
CA SER A 6 4.97 -8.77 -4.48
C SER A 6 3.47 -9.08 -4.46
N VAL A 7 2.62 -8.06 -4.39
CA VAL A 7 1.15 -8.20 -4.44
C VAL A 7 0.59 -8.12 -5.86
N GLY A 8 1.46 -8.10 -6.88
CA GLY A 8 1.08 -8.19 -8.29
C GLY A 8 0.88 -6.85 -9.00
N LEU A 9 1.27 -5.72 -8.41
CA LEU A 9 1.25 -4.45 -9.14
C LEU A 9 2.37 -4.42 -10.18
N SER A 10 2.07 -3.81 -11.33
CA SER A 10 3.10 -3.50 -12.33
C SER A 10 4.10 -2.48 -11.76
N PHE A 11 5.27 -2.37 -12.38
CA PHE A 11 6.27 -1.39 -11.99
C PHE A 11 5.72 0.05 -12.00
N GLU A 12 4.98 0.42 -13.05
CA GLU A 12 4.38 1.75 -13.20
C GLU A 12 3.33 2.03 -12.11
N THR A 13 2.45 1.06 -11.85
CA THR A 13 1.41 1.19 -10.82
C THR A 13 2.03 1.26 -9.42
N ALA A 14 3.05 0.44 -9.16
CA ALA A 14 3.78 0.46 -7.90
C ALA A 14 4.53 1.79 -7.68
N ALA A 15 5.19 2.33 -8.72
CA ALA A 15 5.85 3.62 -8.64
C ALA A 15 4.87 4.77 -8.38
N THR A 16 3.72 4.76 -9.06
CA THR A 16 2.66 5.74 -8.86
C THR A 16 2.09 5.67 -7.44
N ALA A 17 1.83 4.46 -6.92
CA ALA A 17 1.36 4.27 -5.56
C ALA A 17 2.36 4.81 -4.52
N LEU A 18 3.66 4.56 -4.70
CA LEU A 18 4.69 5.08 -3.79
C LEU A 18 4.85 6.60 -3.89
N LYS A 19 4.72 7.18 -5.08
CA LYS A 19 4.75 8.64 -5.26
C LYS A 19 3.62 9.30 -4.47
N ARG A 20 2.39 8.78 -4.61
CA ARG A 20 1.22 9.26 -3.84
C ARG A 20 1.40 9.06 -2.34
N LEU A 21 2.02 7.95 -1.94
CA LEU A 21 2.32 7.69 -0.53
C LEU A 21 3.32 8.71 0.02
N TYR A 22 4.38 9.02 -0.73
CA TYR A 22 5.35 10.05 -0.36
C TYR A 22 4.71 11.45 -0.26
N GLU A 23 3.77 11.77 -1.13
CA GLU A 23 3.02 13.03 -1.08
C GLU A 23 2.13 13.14 0.18
N GLN A 24 1.55 12.03 0.64
CA GLN A 24 0.66 11.99 1.82
C GLN A 24 1.40 11.79 3.16
N GLU A 25 2.51 11.06 3.12
CA GLU A 25 3.34 10.70 4.27
C GLU A 25 4.82 10.71 3.82
N PRO A 26 5.50 11.87 3.79
CA PRO A 26 6.88 11.96 3.32
C PRO A 26 7.86 11.09 4.12
N GLU A 27 7.54 10.87 5.39
CA GLU A 27 8.31 10.02 6.31
C GLU A 27 7.86 8.56 6.32
N PHE A 28 7.12 8.06 5.31
CA PHE A 28 6.62 6.69 5.28
C PHE A 28 7.73 5.62 5.35
N ALA A 29 8.96 5.99 5.01
CA ALA A 29 10.14 5.13 5.12
C ALA A 29 10.68 5.02 6.57
N ASN A 30 10.18 5.84 7.49
CA ASN A 30 10.48 5.78 8.90
C ASN A 30 9.53 4.80 9.61
N ALA A 31 10.08 3.95 10.48
CA ALA A 31 9.39 2.86 11.14
C ALA A 31 8.25 3.30 12.09
N ALA A 32 8.22 4.59 12.45
CA ALA A 32 7.34 5.15 13.47
C ALA A 32 5.91 5.43 12.97
N SER A 33 5.66 5.40 11.66
CA SER A 33 4.33 5.71 11.13
C SER A 33 3.38 4.51 11.34
N GLU A 34 2.43 4.68 12.26
CA GLU A 34 1.34 3.71 12.51
C GLU A 34 0.16 3.89 11.54
N ARG A 35 0.26 4.84 10.62
CA ARG A 35 -0.79 5.13 9.64
C ARG A 35 -0.98 3.94 8.71
N ARG A 36 -2.24 3.63 8.46
CA ARG A 36 -2.65 2.53 7.59
C ARG A 36 -3.29 3.12 6.36
N PHE A 37 -2.80 2.72 5.20
CA PHE A 37 -3.37 3.10 3.93
C PHE A 37 -3.94 1.87 3.22
N MET A 38 -4.67 2.09 2.15
CA MET A 38 -5.01 1.06 1.17
C MET A 38 -4.97 1.64 -0.24
N LEU A 39 -4.60 0.81 -1.20
CA LEU A 39 -4.95 1.05 -2.59
C LEU A 39 -6.34 0.47 -2.82
N TRP A 40 -7.22 1.34 -3.27
CA TRP A 40 -8.61 1.06 -3.53
C TRP A 40 -8.92 1.33 -5.00
N TRP A 41 -9.73 0.48 -5.62
CA TRP A 41 -10.14 0.68 -7.00
C TRP A 41 -11.20 1.77 -7.10
N ASP A 42 -10.82 2.93 -7.63
CA ASP A 42 -11.73 4.01 -7.95
C ASP A 42 -12.40 3.76 -9.29
N SER A 43 -13.70 3.45 -9.26
CA SER A 43 -14.49 3.19 -10.46
C SER A 43 -14.73 4.43 -11.32
N GLN A 44 -14.73 5.63 -10.72
CA GLN A 44 -14.95 6.88 -11.45
C GLN A 44 -13.70 7.26 -12.24
N GLU A 45 -12.54 7.24 -11.57
CA GLU A 45 -11.24 7.55 -12.17
C GLU A 45 -10.62 6.35 -12.91
N ARG A 46 -11.26 5.16 -12.82
CA ARG A 46 -10.77 3.89 -13.36
C ARG A 46 -9.30 3.60 -13.00
N SER A 47 -8.93 3.91 -11.76
CA SER A 47 -7.55 3.81 -11.29
C SER A 47 -7.46 3.36 -9.84
N LEU A 48 -6.26 2.93 -9.41
CA LEU A 48 -6.00 2.62 -8.00
C LEU A 48 -5.71 3.92 -7.24
N SER A 49 -6.58 4.28 -6.32
CA SER A 49 -6.44 5.45 -5.44
C SER A 49 -5.81 5.05 -4.12
N LEU A 50 -4.84 5.84 -3.65
CA LEU A 50 -4.26 5.68 -2.32
C LEU A 50 -5.07 6.50 -1.33
N VAL A 51 -5.68 5.81 -0.37
CA VAL A 51 -6.52 6.41 0.66
C VAL A 51 -6.13 5.87 2.03
N GLU A 52 -6.50 6.59 3.09
CA GLU A 52 -6.42 6.04 4.44
C GLU A 52 -7.28 4.78 4.56
N PHE A 53 -6.81 3.81 5.33
CA PHE A 53 -7.46 2.52 5.47
C PHE A 53 -8.81 2.70 6.17
N ASP A 54 -9.88 2.35 5.47
CA ASP A 54 -11.24 2.31 5.98
C ASP A 54 -11.76 0.88 5.90
N LEU A 55 -12.09 0.29 7.05
CA LEU A 55 -12.49 -1.11 7.14
C LEU A 55 -13.82 -1.37 6.42
N GLU A 56 -14.79 -0.48 6.57
CA GLU A 56 -16.12 -0.67 5.98
C GLU A 56 -16.05 -0.60 4.45
N ARG A 57 -15.31 0.37 3.93
CA ARG A 57 -15.03 0.52 2.50
C ARG A 57 -14.25 -0.66 1.96
N ALA A 58 -13.25 -1.15 2.69
CA ALA A 58 -12.51 -2.35 2.30
C ALA A 58 -13.43 -3.58 2.19
N ILE A 59 -14.28 -3.81 3.21
CA ILE A 59 -15.25 -4.91 3.21
C ILE A 59 -16.25 -4.75 2.05
N ALA A 60 -16.77 -3.54 1.81
CA ALA A 60 -17.71 -3.28 0.73
C ALA A 60 -17.09 -3.56 -0.65
N SER A 61 -15.83 -3.17 -0.85
CA SER A 61 -15.09 -3.41 -2.10
C SER A 61 -14.85 -4.90 -2.32
N LEU A 62 -14.47 -5.63 -1.28
CA LEU A 62 -14.31 -7.08 -1.37
C LEU A 62 -15.64 -7.78 -1.69
N LYS A 63 -16.76 -7.34 -1.08
CA LYS A 63 -18.11 -7.84 -1.38
C LYS A 63 -18.54 -7.57 -2.83
N SER A 64 -18.06 -6.49 -3.45
CA SER A 64 -18.34 -6.17 -4.85
C SER A 64 -17.35 -6.82 -5.83
N GLY A 65 -16.43 -7.67 -5.35
CA GLY A 65 -15.42 -8.33 -6.17
C GLY A 65 -14.27 -7.42 -6.60
N GLN A 66 -14.14 -6.25 -6.00
CA GLN A 66 -13.07 -5.30 -6.28
C GLN A 66 -11.84 -5.55 -5.39
N PRO A 67 -10.62 -5.34 -5.91
CA PRO A 67 -9.40 -5.54 -5.15
C PRO A 67 -9.22 -4.44 -4.09
N VAL A 68 -8.66 -4.84 -2.95
CA VAL A 68 -8.17 -3.93 -1.91
C VAL A 68 -6.77 -4.38 -1.52
N ILE A 69 -5.80 -3.48 -1.60
CA ILE A 69 -4.41 -3.77 -1.24
C ILE A 69 -4.07 -2.94 0.00
N PRO A 70 -3.92 -3.56 1.18
CA PRO A 70 -3.53 -2.82 2.38
C PRO A 70 -2.08 -2.35 2.26
N LEU A 71 -1.80 -1.16 2.78
CA LEU A 71 -0.47 -0.58 2.92
C LEU A 71 -0.26 -0.22 4.40
N TRP A 72 0.14 -1.21 5.18
CA TRP A 72 0.47 -1.06 6.60
C TRP A 72 1.97 -0.84 6.76
N LEU A 73 2.36 0.43 6.92
CA LEU A 73 3.75 0.85 6.84
C LEU A 73 4.63 0.15 7.88
N ASP A 74 4.14 0.01 9.12
CA ASP A 74 4.83 -0.68 10.20
C ASP A 74 5.14 -2.16 9.84
N ARG A 75 4.17 -2.87 9.27
CA ARG A 75 4.31 -4.28 8.90
C ARG A 75 5.22 -4.44 7.68
N ILE A 76 5.05 -3.60 6.67
CA ILE A 76 5.88 -3.59 5.46
C ILE A 76 7.33 -3.28 5.85
N TYR A 77 7.55 -2.28 6.69
CA TYR A 77 8.88 -1.92 7.18
C TYR A 77 9.55 -3.07 7.93
N LYS A 78 8.83 -3.72 8.86
CA LYS A 78 9.33 -4.92 9.58
C LYS A 78 9.71 -6.05 8.62
N GLN A 79 8.88 -6.32 7.61
CA GLN A 79 9.12 -7.36 6.62
C GLN A 79 10.32 -7.05 5.72
N LEU A 80 10.50 -5.79 5.32
CA LEU A 80 11.66 -5.38 4.53
C LEU A 80 12.95 -5.48 5.36
N ASN A 81 12.91 -5.03 6.61
CA ASN A 81 14.07 -5.12 7.50
C ASN A 81 14.47 -6.56 7.85
N SER A 82 13.52 -7.49 7.99
CA SER A 82 13.87 -8.89 8.21
C SER A 82 14.56 -9.52 7.01
N LYS A 83 14.19 -9.12 5.78
CA LYS A 83 14.86 -9.57 4.55
C LYS A 83 16.27 -8.99 4.39
N VAL A 84 16.48 -7.73 4.80
CA VAL A 84 17.80 -7.08 4.72
C VAL A 84 18.77 -7.61 5.79
N LYS A 85 18.27 -7.99 6.97
CA LYS A 85 19.09 -8.58 8.05
C LYS A 85 19.38 -10.08 7.89
N GLY A 86 18.74 -10.75 6.95
CA GLY A 86 18.92 -12.18 6.67
C GLY A 86 20.00 -12.51 5.63
N VAL A 87 20.86 -11.54 5.29
CA VAL A 87 22.04 -11.74 4.45
C VAL A 87 23.26 -11.77 5.38
N GLU A 88 23.46 -12.90 6.05
CA GLU A 88 24.73 -13.32 6.65
C GLU A 88 25.22 -14.59 5.95
#